data_AF-A0A4R1K1M7-F1
#
_entry.id   AF-A0A4R1K1M7-F1
#
_cell.length_a   1.000
_cell.length_b   1.000
_cell.length_c   1.000
_cell.angle_alpha   90.00
_cell.angle_beta   90.00
_cell.angle_gamma   90.00
#
_symmetry.space_group_name_H-M   'P 1'
#
loop_
_entity.id
_entity.type
_entity.pdbx_description
1 polymer ?
#
loop_
_entity_poly.entity_id
_entity_poly.type
_entity_poly.pdbx_seq_one_letter_code
_entity_poly.pdbx_strand_id
1 'polypeptide(L)'
;MKLKMAKRNNVQSVPKFMIEKLRFNSIFFISGLLFNITWCISLLITHAIEFYIIGFSAFLLIINGVCEIFFSIANKRKLEAWGLFIQSGIFTIITGILILFDLVNILNVNEVLLSYFFIAGFFNLILASSLAQYGMIDWSRFRNLNWVVILVSASALFMIVSDWGNTDILLGIASVLFGCGRMILTANFSELNTFPDKVSREIYQKIDGVKNEYFEALEKNWDADKNLFL
;
A
#
# COMPACT_ATOMS: atom_id res chain seq x y z
N MET A 1 5.12 -4.83 -37.85
CA MET A 1 3.99 -4.38 -36.98
C MET A 1 4.12 -4.75 -35.48
N LYS A 2 5.20 -5.42 -35.01
CA LYS A 2 5.31 -5.90 -33.61
C LYS A 2 6.20 -5.12 -32.64
N LEU A 3 6.85 -4.01 -33.04
CA LEU A 3 7.69 -3.21 -32.13
C LEU A 3 6.98 -2.06 -31.41
N LYS A 4 5.76 -1.70 -31.81
CA LYS A 4 5.04 -0.54 -31.25
C LYS A 4 4.66 -0.65 -29.77
N MET A 5 4.80 -1.82 -29.14
CA MET A 5 4.35 -2.03 -27.75
C MET A 5 5.46 -2.36 -26.74
N ALA A 6 6.67 -2.77 -27.17
CA ALA A 6 7.63 -3.39 -26.26
C ALA A 6 8.65 -2.44 -25.59
N LYS A 7 8.76 -1.17 -26.01
CA LYS A 7 9.95 -0.36 -25.72
C LYS A 7 9.69 0.96 -24.97
N ARG A 8 8.70 0.98 -24.06
CA ARG A 8 8.32 2.19 -23.30
C ARG A 8 8.82 2.26 -21.85
N ASN A 9 9.55 1.26 -21.35
CA ASN A 9 9.69 1.06 -19.90
C ASN A 9 11.03 1.41 -19.23
N ASN A 10 12.13 1.67 -19.95
CA ASN A 10 13.46 1.69 -19.30
C ASN A 10 14.25 3.02 -19.37
N VAL A 11 13.61 4.16 -19.61
CA VAL A 11 14.25 5.47 -19.36
C VAL A 11 13.34 6.27 -18.43
N GLN A 12 13.48 6.03 -17.13
CA GLN A 12 12.86 6.86 -16.09
C GLN A 12 13.75 8.06 -15.82
N SER A 13 13.60 9.13 -16.62
CA SER A 13 14.21 10.42 -16.29
C SER A 13 13.35 11.24 -15.32
N VAL A 14 12.06 10.89 -15.12
CA VAL A 14 11.13 11.61 -14.25
C VAL A 14 10.13 10.62 -13.60
N PRO A 15 9.91 10.68 -12.27
CA PRO A 15 8.86 9.91 -11.63
C PRO A 15 7.48 10.19 -12.22
N LYS A 16 6.74 9.15 -12.61
CA LYS A 16 5.49 9.30 -13.39
C LYS A 16 4.41 10.09 -12.66
N PHE A 17 4.38 10.06 -11.33
CA PHE A 17 3.44 10.84 -10.52
C PHE A 17 3.69 12.36 -10.59
N MET A 18 4.89 12.80 -11.01
CA MET A 18 5.17 14.23 -11.18
C MET A 18 4.34 14.85 -12.29
N ILE A 19 3.88 14.07 -13.27
CA ILE A 19 3.07 14.57 -14.39
C ILE A 19 1.58 14.54 -14.03
N GLU A 20 1.16 13.54 -13.26
CA GLU A 20 -0.25 13.31 -12.94
C GLU A 20 -0.50 12.97 -11.48
N LYS A 21 -1.50 13.61 -10.89
CA LYS A 21 -1.97 13.32 -9.53
C LYS A 21 -2.49 11.88 -9.39
N LEU A 22 -2.19 11.28 -8.25
CA LEU A 22 -2.76 10.01 -7.80
C LEU A 22 -4.25 10.20 -7.48
N ARG A 23 -5.05 9.22 -7.88
CA ARG A 23 -6.50 9.20 -7.66
C ARG A 23 -6.83 8.32 -6.46
N PHE A 24 -7.91 8.65 -5.75
CA PHE A 24 -8.49 7.83 -4.68
C PHE A 24 -7.58 7.56 -3.47
N ASN A 25 -6.64 8.46 -3.17
CA ASN A 25 -5.78 8.36 -1.98
C ASN A 25 -6.53 8.48 -0.64
N SER A 26 -7.74 9.08 -0.64
CA SER A 26 -8.59 9.22 0.54
C SER A 26 -9.15 7.90 1.06
N ILE A 27 -9.21 6.85 0.23
CA ILE A 27 -9.61 5.49 0.61
C ILE A 27 -8.82 5.02 1.83
N PHE A 28 -7.53 5.29 1.82
CA PHE A 28 -6.59 4.91 2.86
C PHE A 28 -6.83 5.61 4.20
N PHE A 29 -7.29 6.85 4.16
CA PHE A 29 -7.64 7.60 5.36
C PHE A 29 -8.94 7.06 5.97
N ILE A 30 -9.95 6.82 5.14
CA ILE A 30 -11.24 6.26 5.57
C ILE A 30 -11.04 4.86 6.16
N SER A 31 -10.27 4.02 5.46
CA SER A 31 -9.80 2.71 5.92
C SER A 31 -9.15 2.78 7.32
N GLY A 32 -8.18 3.67 7.50
CA GLY A 32 -7.49 3.85 8.77
C GLY A 32 -8.39 4.34 9.89
N LEU A 33 -9.27 5.30 9.58
CA LEU A 33 -10.23 5.84 10.54
C LEU A 33 -11.22 4.77 11.02
N LEU A 34 -11.77 3.97 10.11
CA LEU A 34 -12.70 2.88 10.45
C LEU A 34 -12.02 1.84 11.34
N PHE A 35 -10.80 1.42 11.02
CA PHE A 35 -10.02 0.51 11.85
C PHE A 35 -9.79 1.07 13.26
N ASN A 36 -9.37 2.34 13.36
CA ASN A 36 -9.14 2.98 14.64
C ASN A 36 -10.42 3.06 15.47
N ILE A 37 -11.56 3.43 14.88
CA ILE A 37 -12.84 3.49 15.59
C ILE A 37 -13.23 2.10 16.11
N THR A 38 -13.20 1.08 15.26
CA THR A 38 -13.56 -0.30 15.63
C THR A 38 -12.71 -0.82 16.78
N TRP A 39 -11.39 -0.63 16.73
CA TRP A 39 -10.48 -1.18 17.74
C TRP A 39 -10.35 -0.32 18.99
N CYS A 40 -10.52 1.00 18.91
CA CYS A 40 -10.67 1.83 20.10
C CYS A 40 -11.92 1.46 20.90
N ILE A 41 -13.04 1.18 20.22
CA ILE A 41 -14.26 0.68 20.88
C ILE A 41 -13.99 -0.68 21.53
N SER A 42 -13.27 -1.58 20.85
CA SER A 42 -12.87 -2.88 21.40
C SER A 42 -12.06 -2.77 22.69
N LEU A 43 -11.20 -1.75 22.82
CA LEU A 43 -10.40 -1.53 24.03
C LEU A 43 -11.23 -1.02 25.22
N LEU A 44 -12.45 -0.52 24.98
CA LEU A 44 -13.29 0.13 25.98
C LEU A 44 -14.51 -0.69 26.42
N ILE A 45 -14.87 -1.76 25.69
CA ILE A 45 -16.11 -2.52 25.90
C ILE A 45 -15.81 -3.99 26.28
N THR A 46 -16.62 -4.52 27.21
CA THR A 46 -16.62 -5.90 27.72
C THR A 46 -16.75 -6.98 26.63
N HIS A 47 -16.22 -8.18 26.89
CA HIS A 47 -16.20 -9.40 26.05
C HIS A 47 -17.50 -9.76 25.29
N ALA A 48 -18.67 -9.24 25.69
CA ALA A 48 -19.96 -9.56 25.06
C ALA A 48 -20.11 -9.07 23.61
N ILE A 49 -19.29 -8.13 23.14
CA ILE A 49 -19.39 -7.54 21.78
C ILE A 49 -18.21 -7.96 20.87
N GLU A 50 -17.23 -8.70 21.38
CA GLU A 50 -16.01 -9.08 20.65
C GLU A 50 -16.31 -9.79 19.32
N PHE A 51 -17.28 -10.71 19.32
CA PHE A 51 -17.72 -11.41 18.10
C PHE A 51 -18.14 -10.44 16.98
N TYR A 52 -18.90 -9.39 17.32
CA TYR A 52 -19.34 -8.39 16.34
C TYR A 52 -18.19 -7.50 15.88
N ILE A 53 -17.26 -7.14 16.77
CA ILE A 53 -16.08 -6.35 16.44
C ILE A 53 -15.16 -7.11 15.50
N ILE A 54 -14.96 -8.40 15.75
CA ILE A 54 -14.17 -9.29 14.90
C ILE A 54 -14.85 -9.46 13.54
N GLY A 55 -16.15 -9.76 13.51
CA GLY A 55 -16.91 -9.90 12.25
C GLY A 55 -16.90 -8.61 11.42
N PHE A 56 -17.05 -7.46 12.06
CA PHE A 56 -16.96 -6.16 11.40
C PHE A 56 -15.53 -5.88 10.89
N SER A 57 -14.51 -6.20 11.68
CA SER A 57 -13.11 -6.08 11.26
C SER A 57 -12.78 -6.94 10.05
N ALA A 58 -13.30 -8.17 10.00
CA ALA A 58 -13.14 -9.07 8.87
C ALA A 58 -13.76 -8.49 7.58
N PHE A 59 -14.97 -7.93 7.70
CA PHE A 59 -15.62 -7.23 6.59
C PHE A 59 -14.83 -6.00 6.12
N LEU A 60 -14.30 -5.21 7.07
CA LEU A 60 -13.43 -4.07 6.77
C LEU A 60 -12.14 -4.49 6.04
N LEU A 61 -11.53 -5.62 6.41
CA LEU A 61 -10.37 -6.16 5.70
C LEU A 61 -10.71 -6.47 4.24
N ILE A 62 -11.83 -7.15 3.99
CA ILE A 62 -12.26 -7.48 2.62
C ILE A 62 -12.46 -6.21 1.79
N ILE A 63 -13.22 -5.24 2.31
CA ILE A 63 -13.43 -3.96 1.62
C ILE A 63 -12.11 -3.24 1.37
N ASN A 64 -11.22 -3.19 2.37
CA ASN A 64 -9.93 -2.52 2.25
C ASN A 64 -9.06 -3.17 1.19
N GLY A 65 -9.01 -4.50 1.13
CA GLY A 65 -8.22 -5.18 0.12
C GLY A 65 -8.78 -4.98 -1.30
N VAL A 66 -10.11 -4.96 -1.48
CA VAL A 66 -10.73 -4.58 -2.76
C VAL A 66 -10.36 -3.13 -3.14
N CYS A 67 -10.43 -2.23 -2.18
CA CYS A 67 -10.09 -0.84 -2.37
C CYS A 67 -8.60 -0.62 -2.71
N GLU A 68 -7.69 -1.41 -2.13
CA GLU A 68 -6.25 -1.42 -2.44
C GLU A 68 -5.99 -1.87 -3.89
N ILE A 69 -6.66 -2.93 -4.33
CA ILE A 69 -6.59 -3.41 -5.72
C ILE A 69 -7.14 -2.33 -6.67
N PHE A 70 -8.28 -1.72 -6.34
CA PHE A 70 -8.86 -0.64 -7.13
C PHE A 70 -7.93 0.57 -7.23
N PHE A 71 -7.35 1.01 -6.10
CA PHE A 71 -6.37 2.09 -6.06
C PHE A 71 -5.16 1.77 -6.94
N SER A 72 -4.66 0.54 -6.88
CA SER A 72 -3.54 0.09 -7.70
C SER A 72 -3.86 0.18 -9.20
N ILE A 73 -4.99 -0.38 -9.62
CA ILE A 73 -5.40 -0.39 -11.03
C ILE A 73 -5.59 1.04 -11.56
N ALA A 74 -6.21 1.91 -10.75
CA ALA A 74 -6.43 3.31 -11.10
C ALA A 74 -5.13 4.11 -11.24
N ASN A 75 -4.07 3.71 -10.53
CA ASN A 75 -2.80 4.43 -10.47
C ASN A 75 -1.60 3.67 -11.08
N LYS A 76 -1.82 2.53 -11.73
CA LYS A 76 -0.74 1.68 -12.31
C LYS A 76 0.19 2.38 -13.31
N ARG A 77 -0.31 3.46 -13.94
CA ARG A 77 0.48 4.27 -14.88
C ARG A 77 1.28 5.38 -14.20
N LYS A 78 0.93 5.73 -12.95
CA LYS A 78 1.45 6.87 -12.20
C LYS A 78 2.40 6.46 -11.07
N LEU A 79 2.15 5.28 -10.50
CA LEU A 79 2.87 4.76 -9.34
C LEU A 79 3.66 3.51 -9.76
N GLU A 80 4.94 3.44 -9.37
CA GLU A 80 5.81 2.30 -9.68
C GLU A 80 5.55 1.13 -8.75
N ALA A 81 5.30 1.43 -7.47
CA ALA A 81 4.93 0.46 -6.45
C ALA A 81 3.48 -0.06 -6.57
N TRP A 82 2.79 0.14 -7.69
CA TRP A 82 1.39 -0.28 -7.87
C TRP A 82 1.21 -1.79 -7.62
N GLY A 83 2.17 -2.62 -8.03
CA GLY A 83 2.10 -4.07 -7.84
C GLY A 83 2.03 -4.51 -6.37
N LEU A 84 2.68 -3.76 -5.46
CA LEU A 84 2.65 -4.03 -4.03
C LEU A 84 1.25 -3.83 -3.44
N PHE A 85 0.48 -2.86 -3.93
CA PHE A 85 -0.91 -2.66 -3.51
C PHE A 85 -1.84 -3.79 -3.97
N ILE A 86 -1.57 -4.44 -5.11
CA ILE A 86 -2.35 -5.61 -5.53
C ILE A 86 -2.04 -6.79 -4.62
N GLN A 87 -0.76 -7.06 -4.37
CA GLN A 87 -0.35 -8.16 -3.49
C GLN A 87 -0.90 -7.98 -2.07
N SER A 88 -0.75 -6.77 -1.52
CA SER A 88 -1.32 -6.39 -0.22
C SER A 88 -2.85 -6.54 -0.20
N GLY A 89 -3.53 -6.05 -1.24
CA GLY A 89 -4.99 -6.12 -1.30
C GLY A 89 -5.53 -7.55 -1.39
N ILE A 90 -4.87 -8.43 -2.17
CA ILE A 90 -5.21 -9.85 -2.24
C ILE A 90 -5.00 -10.51 -0.88
N PHE A 91 -3.84 -10.29 -0.25
CA PHE A 91 -3.54 -10.83 1.07
C PHE A 91 -4.59 -10.38 2.10
N THR A 92 -4.93 -9.09 2.11
CA THR A 92 -5.93 -8.50 3.01
C THR A 92 -7.32 -9.10 2.80
N ILE A 93 -7.76 -9.30 1.55
CA ILE A 93 -9.03 -9.98 1.25
C ILE A 93 -9.01 -11.41 1.79
N ILE A 94 -7.94 -12.16 1.52
CA ILE A 94 -7.80 -13.55 1.98
C ILE A 94 -7.90 -13.61 3.51
N THR A 95 -7.19 -12.73 4.24
CA THR A 95 -7.28 -12.66 5.70
C THR A 95 -8.70 -12.37 6.18
N GLY A 96 -9.38 -11.38 5.61
CA GLY A 96 -10.76 -11.06 6.00
C GLY A 96 -11.72 -12.22 5.72
N ILE A 97 -11.54 -12.92 4.59
CA ILE A 97 -12.31 -14.11 4.24
C ILE A 97 -12.03 -15.25 5.23
N LEU A 98 -10.76 -15.49 5.60
CA LEU A 98 -10.37 -16.52 6.57
C LEU A 98 -11.04 -16.27 7.92
N ILE A 99 -11.04 -15.01 8.40
CA ILE A 99 -11.70 -14.67 9.67
C ILE A 99 -13.22 -14.87 9.58
N LEU A 100 -13.86 -14.54 8.46
CA LEU A 100 -15.31 -14.76 8.29
C LEU A 100 -15.69 -16.24 8.22
N PHE A 101 -14.92 -17.06 7.50
CA PHE A 101 -15.16 -18.50 7.43
C PHE A 101 -14.94 -19.18 8.77
N ASP A 102 -13.97 -18.68 9.54
CA ASP A 102 -13.58 -19.24 10.82
C ASP A 102 -14.38 -18.73 12.02
N LEU A 103 -15.23 -17.71 11.82
CA LEU A 103 -16.24 -17.27 12.80
C LEU A 103 -17.17 -18.43 13.25
N VAL A 104 -17.15 -19.57 12.56
CA VAL A 104 -17.91 -20.80 12.86
C VAL A 104 -17.06 -21.88 13.58
N ASN A 105 -15.71 -21.85 13.50
CA ASN A 105 -14.84 -22.95 13.94
C ASN A 105 -13.78 -22.59 15.01
N ILE A 106 -13.61 -21.32 15.40
CA ILE A 106 -12.66 -20.92 16.46
C ILE A 106 -11.22 -21.41 16.14
N LEU A 107 -10.64 -21.08 14.98
CA LEU A 107 -9.21 -20.76 15.03
C LEU A 107 -9.07 -19.53 15.93
N ASN A 108 -7.92 -19.40 16.58
CA ASN A 108 -7.62 -18.22 17.39
C ASN A 108 -7.59 -16.98 16.47
N VAL A 109 -8.74 -16.34 16.29
CA VAL A 109 -8.89 -15.18 15.38
C VAL A 109 -7.91 -14.07 15.74
N ASN A 110 -7.58 -13.94 17.02
CA ASN A 110 -6.54 -13.04 17.52
C ASN A 110 -5.16 -13.38 16.90
N GLU A 111 -4.79 -14.65 16.78
CA GLU A 111 -3.54 -15.07 16.11
C GLU A 111 -3.54 -14.70 14.63
N VAL A 112 -4.67 -14.90 13.95
CA VAL A 112 -4.82 -14.55 12.52
C VAL A 112 -4.66 -13.05 12.32
N LEU A 113 -5.32 -12.24 13.15
CA LEU A 113 -5.23 -10.78 13.10
C LEU A 113 -3.81 -10.29 13.44
N LEU A 114 -3.18 -10.82 14.48
CA LEU A 114 -1.80 -10.46 14.84
C LEU A 114 -0.82 -10.86 13.74
N SER A 115 -0.99 -12.05 13.14
CA SER A 115 -0.18 -12.51 12.00
C SER A 115 -0.38 -11.61 10.79
N TYR A 116 -1.61 -11.17 10.53
CA TYR A 116 -1.91 -10.19 9.50
C TYR A 116 -1.19 -8.87 9.75
N PHE A 117 -1.27 -8.28 10.95
CA PHE A 117 -0.59 -7.01 11.26
C PHE A 117 0.94 -7.13 11.17
N PHE A 118 1.49 -8.26 11.61
CA PHE A 118 2.92 -8.56 11.46
C PHE A 118 3.34 -8.56 9.99
N ILE A 119 2.65 -9.33 9.13
CA ILE A 119 2.96 -9.43 7.70
C ILE A 119 2.69 -8.12 6.96
N ALA A 120 1.55 -7.46 7.23
CA ALA A 120 1.19 -6.19 6.63
C ALA A 120 2.18 -5.07 7.01
N GLY A 121 2.73 -5.12 8.23
CA GLY A 121 3.82 -4.24 8.65
C GLY A 121 5.04 -4.37 7.74
N PHE A 122 5.48 -5.60 7.42
CA PHE A 122 6.59 -5.82 6.48
C PHE A 122 6.25 -5.35 5.06
N PHE A 123 5.05 -5.63 4.56
CA PHE A 123 4.59 -5.10 3.27
C PHE A 123 4.69 -3.57 3.23
N ASN A 124 4.27 -2.90 4.30
CA ASN A 124 4.34 -1.45 4.40
C ASN A 124 5.78 -0.93 4.44
N LEU A 125 6.73 -1.65 5.03
CA LEU A 125 8.16 -1.28 4.96
C LEU A 125 8.72 -1.39 3.54
N ILE A 126 8.38 -2.46 2.81
CA ILE A 126 8.77 -2.64 1.40
C ILE A 126 8.14 -1.54 0.55
N LEU A 127 6.87 -1.22 0.78
CA LEU A 127 6.15 -0.14 0.12
C LEU A 127 6.83 1.21 0.36
N ALA A 128 7.14 1.54 1.62
CA ALA A 128 7.80 2.78 1.98
C ALA A 128 9.17 2.92 1.29
N SER A 129 9.91 1.82 1.17
CA SER A 129 11.22 1.80 0.51
C SER A 129 11.08 2.01 -1.00
N SER A 130 10.09 1.34 -1.61
CA SER A 130 9.75 1.49 -3.03
C SER A 130 9.22 2.88 -3.37
N LEU A 131 8.63 3.60 -2.42
CA LEU A 131 8.15 4.97 -2.61
C LEU A 131 9.22 6.02 -2.24
N ALA A 132 10.17 5.68 -1.37
CA ALA A 132 11.27 6.57 -0.98
C ALA A 132 12.20 6.91 -2.14
N GLN A 133 12.29 6.06 -3.16
CA GLN A 133 13.04 6.35 -4.40
C GLN A 133 12.57 7.63 -5.11
N TYR A 134 11.36 8.11 -4.81
CA TYR A 134 10.87 9.36 -5.33
C TYR A 134 11.56 10.59 -4.72
N GLY A 135 12.32 10.47 -3.62
CA GLY A 135 13.19 11.51 -3.06
C GLY A 135 12.49 12.76 -2.52
N MET A 136 11.19 12.94 -2.80
CA MET A 136 10.46 14.18 -2.56
C MET A 136 9.70 14.21 -1.24
N ILE A 137 9.54 13.07 -0.57
CA ILE A 137 8.79 12.95 0.70
C ILE A 137 9.58 12.15 1.71
N ASP A 138 9.51 12.60 2.97
CA ASP A 138 10.00 11.84 4.10
C ASP A 138 9.05 10.68 4.47
N TRP A 139 9.43 9.47 4.06
CA TRP A 139 8.72 8.23 4.41
C TRP A 139 9.08 7.70 5.82
N SER A 140 9.95 8.37 6.58
CA SER A 140 10.43 7.91 7.88
C SER A 140 9.29 7.69 8.89
N ARG A 141 8.31 8.60 8.95
CA ARG A 141 7.18 8.49 9.88
C ARG A 141 6.36 7.23 9.62
N PHE A 142 6.09 6.95 8.35
CA PHE A 142 5.38 5.74 7.94
C PHE A 142 6.21 4.48 8.22
N ARG A 143 7.52 4.49 7.93
CA ARG A 143 8.42 3.35 8.24
C ARG A 143 8.52 3.07 9.73
N ASN A 144 8.79 4.09 10.54
CA ASN A 144 8.99 3.95 11.98
C ASN A 144 7.72 3.42 12.65
N LEU A 145 6.55 3.91 12.25
CA LEU A 145 5.29 3.39 12.78
C LEU A 145 5.09 1.91 12.42
N ASN A 146 5.41 1.48 11.20
CA ASN A 146 5.28 0.08 10.81
C ASN A 146 6.30 -0.83 11.51
N TRP A 147 7.49 -0.34 11.84
CA TRP A 147 8.40 -1.07 12.74
C TRP A 147 7.76 -1.31 14.11
N VAL A 148 7.06 -0.32 14.68
CA VAL A 148 6.34 -0.50 15.94
C VAL A 148 5.19 -1.51 15.78
N VAL A 149 4.42 -1.45 14.68
CA VAL A 149 3.37 -2.45 14.40
C VAL A 149 3.94 -3.87 14.37
N ILE A 150 5.07 -4.06 13.68
CA ILE A 150 5.75 -5.37 13.60
C ILE A 150 6.18 -5.82 14.99
N LEU A 151 6.84 -4.96 15.77
CA LEU A 151 7.34 -5.31 17.10
C LEU A 151 6.21 -5.66 18.08
N VAL A 152 5.13 -4.89 18.09
CA VAL A 152 3.95 -5.15 18.93
C VAL A 152 3.30 -6.48 18.52
N SER A 153 3.09 -6.69 17.22
CA SER A 153 2.47 -7.92 16.71
C SER A 153 3.35 -9.15 16.99
N ALA A 154 4.66 -9.05 16.78
CA ALA A 154 5.62 -10.12 17.08
C ALA A 154 5.66 -10.45 18.57
N SER A 155 5.61 -9.44 19.44
CA SER A 155 5.57 -9.63 20.89
C SER A 155 4.30 -10.36 21.32
N ALA A 156 3.16 -9.98 20.75
CA ALA A 156 1.89 -10.65 21.02
C ALA A 156 1.89 -12.10 20.51
N LEU A 157 2.39 -12.35 19.30
CA LEU A 157 2.53 -13.72 18.78
C LEU A 157 3.47 -14.57 19.64
N PHE A 158 4.57 -13.99 20.13
CA PHE A 158 5.47 -14.68 21.05
C PHE A 158 4.81 -15.03 22.38
N MET A 159 3.97 -14.14 22.91
CA MET A 159 3.17 -14.38 24.12
C MET A 159 2.21 -15.57 23.92
N ILE A 160 1.56 -15.66 22.75
CA ILE A 160 0.67 -16.78 22.42
C ILE A 160 1.45 -18.09 22.36
N VAL A 161 2.58 -18.13 21.63
CA VAL A 161 3.40 -19.34 21.50
C VAL A 161 3.99 -19.79 22.85
N SER A 162 4.20 -18.86 23.77
CA SER A 162 4.75 -19.13 25.10
C SER A 162 3.69 -19.36 26.17
N ASP A 163 2.39 -19.39 25.81
CA ASP A 163 1.24 -19.46 26.73
C ASP A 163 1.33 -18.44 27.88
N TRP A 164 1.82 -17.23 27.59
CA TRP A 164 2.08 -16.21 28.61
C TRP A 164 1.25 -14.94 28.40
N GLY A 165 0.24 -14.76 29.26
CA GLY A 165 -0.53 -13.52 29.39
C GLY A 165 -1.66 -13.36 28.37
N ASN A 166 -2.35 -12.22 28.46
CA ASN A 166 -3.42 -11.85 27.53
C ASN A 166 -2.87 -10.95 26.42
N THR A 167 -3.14 -11.28 25.15
CA THR A 167 -2.74 -10.52 23.97
C THR A 167 -3.72 -9.46 23.49
N ASP A 168 -4.93 -9.38 24.05
CA ASP A 168 -6.01 -8.51 23.55
C ASP A 168 -5.60 -7.04 23.50
N ILE A 169 -4.88 -6.57 24.54
CA ILE A 169 -4.38 -5.19 24.60
C ILE A 169 -3.37 -4.93 23.48
N LEU A 170 -2.44 -5.86 23.24
CA LEU A 170 -1.44 -5.71 22.17
C LEU A 170 -2.08 -5.78 20.78
N LEU A 171 -3.11 -6.62 20.60
CA LEU A 171 -3.90 -6.66 19.38
C LEU A 171 -4.61 -5.33 19.12
N GLY A 172 -5.25 -4.74 20.15
CA GLY A 172 -5.86 -3.42 20.03
C GLY A 172 -4.84 -2.33 19.70
N ILE A 173 -3.67 -2.33 20.36
CA ILE A 173 -2.58 -1.39 20.06
C ILE A 173 -2.07 -1.57 18.62
N ALA A 174 -1.78 -2.80 18.19
CA ALA A 174 -1.32 -3.08 16.83
C ALA A 174 -2.31 -2.59 15.78
N SER A 175 -3.61 -2.82 16.02
CA SER A 175 -4.69 -2.40 15.13
C SER A 175 -4.79 -0.88 15.00
N VAL A 176 -4.73 -0.15 16.12
CA VAL A 176 -4.77 1.33 16.12
C VAL A 176 -3.52 1.93 15.47
N LEU A 177 -2.35 1.34 15.72
CA LEU A 177 -1.12 1.78 15.06
C LEU A 177 -1.17 1.51 13.56
N PHE A 178 -1.70 0.37 13.14
CA PHE A 178 -1.92 0.05 11.72
C PHE A 178 -2.85 1.09 11.07
N GLY A 179 -4.00 1.40 11.68
CA GLY A 179 -4.93 2.41 11.18
C GLY A 179 -4.30 3.81 11.11
N CYS A 180 -3.51 4.21 12.11
CA CYS A 180 -2.69 5.43 12.04
C CYS A 180 -1.72 5.41 10.85
N GLY A 181 -1.08 4.28 10.56
CA GLY A 181 -0.19 4.11 9.40
C GLY A 181 -0.91 4.33 8.09
N ARG A 182 -2.15 3.84 7.96
CA ARG A 182 -3.00 4.09 6.79
C ARG A 182 -3.28 5.58 6.59
N MET A 183 -3.50 6.33 7.67
CA MET A 183 -3.73 7.79 7.63
C MET A 183 -2.47 8.56 7.24
N ILE A 184 -1.30 8.19 7.77
CA ILE A 184 0.00 8.75 7.37
C ILE A 184 0.25 8.49 5.88
N LEU A 185 -0.07 7.29 5.39
CA LEU A 185 0.06 6.97 3.97
C LEU A 185 -0.76 7.93 3.08
N THR A 186 -2.00 8.27 3.47
CA THR A 186 -2.79 9.30 2.76
C THR A 186 -2.15 10.68 2.83
N ALA A 187 -1.60 11.08 3.97
CA ALA A 187 -0.91 12.36 4.10
C ALA A 187 0.27 12.44 3.12
N ASN A 188 1.10 11.40 3.07
CA ASN A 188 2.23 11.31 2.14
C ASN A 188 1.75 11.36 0.68
N PHE A 189 0.69 10.63 0.31
CA PHE A 189 0.15 10.71 -1.05
C PHE A 189 -0.45 12.08 -1.39
N SER A 190 -1.04 12.76 -0.41
CA SER A 190 -1.59 14.10 -0.62
C SER A 190 -0.48 15.12 -0.87
N GLU A 191 0.64 15.00 -0.15
CA GLU A 191 1.84 15.77 -0.41
C GLU A 191 2.44 15.45 -1.79
N LEU A 192 2.47 14.16 -2.20
CA LEU A 192 2.92 13.77 -3.55
C LEU A 192 2.09 14.46 -4.64
N ASN A 193 0.78 14.57 -4.41
CA ASN A 193 -0.15 15.20 -5.32
C ASN A 193 0.02 16.73 -5.46
N THR A 194 0.85 17.37 -4.61
CA THR A 194 1.17 18.80 -4.75
C THR A 194 2.29 19.06 -5.75
N PHE A 195 3.13 18.06 -6.04
CA PHE A 195 4.30 18.26 -6.90
C PHE A 195 3.97 18.57 -8.36
N PRO A 196 2.97 17.95 -9.01
CA PRO A 196 2.62 18.29 -10.38
C PRO A 196 2.32 19.78 -10.60
N ASP A 197 1.74 20.43 -9.58
CA ASP A 197 1.38 21.85 -9.62
C ASP A 197 2.58 22.79 -9.39
N LYS A 198 3.66 22.28 -8.78
CA LYS A 198 4.87 23.07 -8.45
C LYS A 198 5.87 23.14 -9.59
N VAL A 199 5.74 22.29 -10.61
CA VAL A 199 6.64 22.24 -11.76
C VAL A 199 6.11 23.13 -12.87
N SER A 200 6.96 24.00 -13.43
CA SER A 200 6.54 24.91 -14.50
C SER A 200 6.24 24.18 -15.82
N ARG A 201 5.34 24.74 -16.63
CA ARG A 201 5.01 24.20 -17.96
C ARG A 201 6.23 24.08 -18.88
N GLU A 202 7.19 24.99 -18.75
CA GLU A 202 8.43 24.96 -19.54
C GLU A 202 9.25 23.70 -19.25
N ILE A 203 9.33 23.26 -17.99
CA ILE A 203 10.05 22.04 -17.62
C ILE A 203 9.37 20.81 -18.22
N TYR A 204 8.03 20.73 -18.18
CA TYR A 204 7.30 19.66 -18.85
C TYR A 204 7.55 19.63 -20.36
N GLN A 205 7.55 20.79 -21.01
CA GLN A 205 7.84 20.90 -22.44
C GLN A 205 9.27 20.43 -22.78
N LYS A 206 10.26 20.77 -21.95
CA LYS A 206 11.63 20.28 -22.12
C LYS A 206 11.72 18.76 -21.96
N ILE A 207 11.04 18.19 -20.95
CA ILE A 207 10.99 16.74 -20.74
C ILE A 207 10.36 16.04 -21.94
N ASP A 208 9.24 16.53 -22.44
CA ASP A 208 8.56 15.96 -23.61
C ASP A 208 9.40 16.11 -24.89
N GLY A 209 10.09 17.24 -25.07
CA GLY A 209 11.02 17.46 -26.18
C GLY A 209 12.15 16.43 -26.21
N VAL A 210 12.86 16.26 -25.09
CA VAL A 210 13.95 15.28 -24.96
C VAL A 210 13.44 13.85 -25.19
N LYS A 211 12.25 13.54 -24.69
CA LYS A 211 11.64 12.23 -24.87
C LYS A 211 11.35 11.93 -26.34
N ASN A 212 10.82 12.91 -27.08
CA ASN A 212 10.55 12.76 -28.51
C ASN A 212 11.86 12.57 -29.29
N GLU A 213 12.87 13.40 -29.04
CA GLU A 213 14.19 13.31 -29.68
C GLU A 213 14.84 11.93 -29.45
N TYR A 214 14.79 11.41 -28.22
CA TYR A 214 15.28 10.09 -27.88
C TYR A 214 14.57 8.97 -28.67
N PHE A 215 13.24 9.04 -28.80
CA PHE A 215 12.47 8.03 -29.53
C PHE A 215 12.70 8.12 -31.04
N GLU A 216 12.84 9.32 -31.61
CA GLU A 216 13.19 9.51 -33.03
C GLU A 216 14.57 8.92 -33.34
N ALA A 217 15.58 9.16 -32.49
CA ALA A 217 16.90 8.58 -32.65
C ALA A 217 16.88 7.05 -32.59
N LEU A 218 16.08 6.47 -31.69
CA LEU A 218 15.88 5.03 -31.57
C LEU A 218 15.21 4.42 -32.80
N GLU A 219 14.21 5.08 -33.36
CA GLU A 219 13.50 4.61 -34.57
C GLU A 219 14.41 4.67 -35.81
N LYS A 220 15.15 5.78 -35.97
CA LYS A 220 16.11 5.93 -37.06
C LYS A 220 17.23 4.89 -37.04
N ASN A 221 17.78 4.58 -35.87
CA ASN A 221 18.79 3.52 -35.71
C ASN A 221 18.19 2.12 -35.93
N TRP A 222 16.96 1.88 -35.48
CA TRP A 222 16.26 0.61 -35.73
C TRP A 222 15.99 0.36 -37.22
N ASP A 223 15.60 1.38 -37.96
CA ASP A 223 15.38 1.28 -39.40
C ASP A 223 16.68 1.12 -40.19
N ALA A 224 17.77 1.76 -39.72
CA ALA A 224 19.10 1.54 -40.28
C ALA A 224 19.57 0.09 -40.11
N ASP A 225 19.42 -0.49 -38.92
CA ASP A 225 19.76 -1.88 -38.65
C ASP A 225 18.88 -2.85 -39.47
N LYS A 226 17.57 -2.58 -39.57
CA LYS A 226 16.66 -3.42 -40.34
C LYS A 226 17.02 -3.48 -41.84
N ASN A 227 17.48 -2.37 -42.42
CA ASN A 227 17.92 -2.32 -43.82
C ASN A 227 19.28 -3.00 -44.05
N LEU A 228 20.03 -3.31 -42.99
CA LEU A 228 21.30 -4.05 -43.03
C LEU A 228 21.10 -5.58 -43.08
N PHE A 229 19.91 -6.06 -42.71
CA PHE A 229 19.56 -7.49 -42.64
C PHE A 229 18.49 -7.92 -43.67
N LEU A 230 18.13 -7.04 -44.60
CA LEU A 230 17.28 -7.31 -45.78
C LEU A 230 18.11 -7.20 -47.05
#